data_AF-A0A6F8V0I6-F1
#
_entry.id   AF-A0A6F8V0I6-F1
#
_cell.length_a   1.000
_cell.length_b   1.000
_cell.length_c   1.000
_cell.angle_alpha   90.00
_cell.angle_beta   90.00
_cell.angle_gamma   90.00
#
_symmetry.space_group_name_H-M   'P 1'
#
loop_
_entity.id
_entity.type
_entity.pdbx_description
1 polymer ?
#
loop_
_entity_poly.entity_id
_entity_poly.type
_entity_poly.pdbx_seq_one_letter_code
_entity_poly.pdbx_strand_id
1 'polypeptide(L)'
;MKAGHEGDADYTFEPSAATTSASQLIGRLRRVLRPEDLDCPCRETLNGALARFDEQERRRETRRRLAAAREHKERIASILHFLSELDALTEAESDRTVFEEFALLFVEITRSADAAVSALRVL
;
A
#
# COMPACT_ATOMS: atom_id res chain seq x y z
N MET A 1 -46.06 -10.57 10.48
CA MET A 1 -45.58 -9.89 11.71
C MET A 1 -44.42 -10.68 12.28
N LYS A 2 -43.34 -9.97 12.66
CA LYS A 2 -41.97 -10.39 13.09
C LYS A 2 -41.08 -10.85 11.92
N ALA A 3 -40.12 -10.06 11.40
CA ALA A 3 -38.96 -9.37 12.03
C ALA A 3 -38.06 -10.38 12.77
N GLY A 4 -36.76 -10.50 12.54
CA GLY A 4 -35.79 -9.74 11.77
C GLY A 4 -34.40 -10.05 12.35
N HIS A 5 -33.36 -9.89 11.52
CA HIS A 5 -31.97 -9.52 11.88
C HIS A 5 -31.10 -10.48 12.70
N GLU A 6 -30.07 -11.05 12.05
CA GLU A 6 -28.76 -11.45 12.62
C GLU A 6 -27.89 -11.96 11.43
N GLY A 7 -26.66 -11.56 11.18
CA GLY A 7 -25.76 -10.74 11.98
C GLY A 7 -24.72 -10.04 11.11
N ASP A 8 -24.30 -8.89 11.62
CA ASP A 8 -23.15 -8.11 11.18
C ASP A 8 -21.89 -8.97 11.17
N ALA A 9 -21.26 -9.11 10.00
CA ALA A 9 -19.89 -9.55 9.90
C ALA A 9 -19.00 -8.39 10.37
N ASP A 10 -18.66 -8.45 11.66
CA ASP A 10 -17.63 -7.67 12.32
C ASP A 10 -16.30 -7.84 11.60
N TYR A 11 -16.02 -6.96 10.63
CA TYR A 11 -14.73 -6.88 9.97
C TYR A 11 -13.80 -6.09 10.89
N THR A 12 -13.30 -6.76 11.92
CA THR A 12 -12.21 -6.22 12.73
C THR A 12 -11.00 -6.00 11.84
N PHE A 13 -10.77 -4.73 11.47
CA PHE A 13 -9.51 -4.28 10.91
C PHE A 13 -8.43 -4.48 11.98
N GLU A 14 -7.74 -5.62 11.94
CA GLU A 14 -6.50 -5.78 12.67
C GLU A 14 -5.52 -4.68 12.21
N PRO A 15 -5.02 -3.83 13.11
CA PRO A 15 -4.04 -2.82 12.74
C PRO A 15 -2.79 -3.54 12.26
N SER A 16 -2.58 -3.55 10.93
CA SER A 16 -1.35 -4.01 10.31
C SER A 16 -0.17 -3.37 11.04
N ALA A 17 0.66 -4.20 11.66
CA ALA A 17 1.81 -3.80 12.46
C ALA A 17 2.54 -2.66 11.76
N ALA A 18 2.53 -1.46 12.37
CA ALA A 18 3.09 -0.27 11.78
C ALA A 18 4.53 -0.54 11.35
N THR A 19 4.77 -0.62 10.04
CA THR A 19 6.09 -0.87 9.48
C THR A 19 6.98 0.29 9.88
N THR A 20 7.82 0.07 10.91
CA THR A 20 8.73 1.11 11.41
C THR A 20 9.69 1.48 10.29
N SER A 21 9.70 2.75 9.88
CA SER A 21 10.55 3.17 8.77
C SER A 21 12.03 3.14 9.17
N ALA A 22 12.91 2.91 8.19
CA ALA A 22 14.36 2.94 8.43
C ALA A 22 14.80 4.25 9.11
N SER A 23 14.21 5.40 8.73
CA SER A 23 14.45 6.69 9.37
C SER A 23 14.10 6.72 10.85
N GLN A 24 13.01 6.07 11.26
CA GLN A 24 12.65 5.95 12.68
C GLN A 24 13.66 5.09 13.44
N LEU A 25 14.13 3.99 12.86
CA LEU A 25 15.18 3.14 13.44
C LEU A 25 16.52 3.88 13.54
N ILE A 26 16.92 4.63 12.52
CA ILE A 26 18.14 5.45 12.53
C ILE A 26 18.03 6.54 13.60
N GLY A 27 16.87 7.18 13.76
CA GLY A 27 16.62 8.14 14.83
C GLY A 27 16.71 7.53 16.24
N ARG A 28 16.35 6.26 16.40
CA ARG A 28 16.56 5.50 17.65
C ARG A 28 18.03 5.16 17.84
N LEU A 29 18.71 4.71 16.79
CA LEU A 29 20.14 4.38 16.82
C LEU A 29 20.99 5.60 17.20
N ARG A 30 20.72 6.76 16.61
CA ARG A 30 21.38 8.03 16.96
C ARG A 30 21.22 8.38 18.44
N ARG A 31 20.06 8.09 19.04
CA ARG A 31 19.80 8.34 20.47
C ARG A 31 20.57 7.38 21.37
N VAL A 32 20.66 6.11 20.99
CA VAL A 32 21.40 5.07 21.74
C VAL A 32 22.90 5.30 21.67
N LEU A 33 23.43 5.74 20.52
CA LEU A 33 24.88 5.95 20.32
C LEU A 33 25.39 7.30 20.84
N ARG A 34 24.50 8.20 21.28
CA ARG A 34 24.84 9.55 21.76
C ARG A 34 25.56 9.59 23.13
N PRO A 35 25.25 8.73 24.11
CA PRO A 35 25.91 8.69 25.42
C PRO A 35 27.27 7.98 25.40
N GLU A 36 27.59 7.25 24.32
CA GLU A 36 28.88 6.57 24.21
C GLU A 36 30.01 7.60 24.16
N ASP A 37 31.10 7.34 24.88
CA ASP A 37 32.35 8.11 24.90
C ASP A 37 33.13 7.94 23.58
N LEU A 38 32.43 8.14 22.46
CA LEU A 38 33.03 8.27 21.14
C LEU A 38 33.76 9.61 21.06
N ASP A 39 35.05 9.55 20.74
CA ASP A 39 35.85 10.71 20.39
C ASP A 39 35.14 11.52 19.29
N CYS A 40 35.28 12.86 19.34
CA CYS A 40 34.61 13.78 18.42
C CYS A 40 34.72 13.38 16.93
N PRO A 41 35.89 12.98 16.41
CA PRO A 41 36.01 12.57 15.00
C PRO A 41 35.23 11.29 14.66
N CYS A 42 35.19 10.31 15.57
CA CYS A 42 34.42 9.08 15.39
C CYS A 42 32.92 9.37 15.39
N ARG A 43 32.48 10.30 16.26
CA ARG A 43 31.08 10.75 16.35
C ARG A 43 30.62 11.46 15.09
N GLU A 44 31.44 12.36 14.54
CA GLU A 44 31.13 13.05 13.27
C GLU A 44 31.06 12.06 12.11
N THR A 45 32.01 11.14 12.02
CA THR A 45 32.05 10.10 10.98
C THR A 45 30.81 9.20 11.05
N LEU A 46 30.44 8.75 12.25
CA LEU A 46 29.25 7.94 12.48
C LEU A 46 27.97 8.69 12.11
N ASN A 47 27.82 9.94 12.55
CA ASN A 47 26.65 10.76 12.21
C ASN A 47 26.53 10.98 10.70
N GLY A 48 27.66 11.25 10.03
CA GLY A 48 27.71 11.38 8.57
C GLY A 48 27.39 10.09 7.84
N ALA A 49 27.82 8.93 8.34
CA ALA A 49 27.44 7.62 7.80
C ALA A 49 25.93 7.37 7.96
N LEU A 50 25.37 7.61 9.16
CA LEU A 50 23.95 7.43 9.42
C LEU A 50 23.07 8.39 8.62
N ALA A 51 23.51 9.64 8.39
CA ALA A 51 22.81 10.59 7.54
C ALA A 51 22.76 10.13 6.07
N ARG A 52 23.87 9.65 5.52
CA ARG A 52 23.91 9.11 4.16
C ARG A 52 23.04 7.87 4.01
N PHE A 53 23.06 6.98 5.01
CA PHE A 53 22.22 5.78 5.01
C PHE A 53 20.72 6.13 5.07
N ASP A 54 20.33 7.07 5.94
CA ASP A 54 18.94 7.54 6.05
C ASP A 54 18.42 8.09 4.71
N GLU A 55 19.23 8.91 4.04
CA GLU A 55 18.88 9.44 2.72
C GLU A 55 18.76 8.35 1.64
N GLN A 56 19.66 7.36 1.65
CA GLN A 56 19.60 6.23 0.72
C GLN A 56 18.34 5.38 0.94
N GLU A 57 18.00 5.10 2.19
CA GLU A 57 16.82 4.30 2.53
C GLU A 57 15.52 5.06 2.23
N ARG A 58 15.46 6.37 2.49
CA ARG A 58 14.33 7.21 2.05
C ARG A 58 14.11 7.13 0.55
N ARG A 59 15.18 7.28 -0.25
CA ARG A 59 15.11 7.16 -1.72
C ARG A 59 14.67 5.77 -2.16
N ARG A 60 15.20 4.72 -1.54
CA ARG A 60 14.83 3.33 -1.82
C ARG A 60 13.35 3.08 -1.58
N GLU A 61 12.84 3.51 -0.42
CA GLU A 61 11.43 3.39 -0.06
C GLU A 61 10.52 4.19 -1.00
N THR A 62 10.88 5.43 -1.33
CA THR A 62 10.14 6.22 -2.32
C THR A 62 10.06 5.50 -3.67
N ARG A 63 11.18 4.96 -4.18
CA ARG A 63 11.20 4.22 -5.45
C ARG A 63 10.32 2.98 -5.40
N ARG A 64 10.40 2.21 -4.31
CA ARG A 64 9.60 0.99 -4.10
C ARG A 64 8.10 1.32 -4.12
N ARG A 65 7.69 2.37 -3.41
CA ARG A 65 6.28 2.78 -3.31
C ARG A 65 5.74 3.31 -4.64
N LEU A 66 6.54 4.10 -5.37
CA LEU A 66 6.18 4.52 -6.73
C LEU A 66 6.06 3.33 -7.69
N ALA A 67 6.93 2.33 -7.57
CA ALA A 67 6.83 1.11 -8.36
C ALA A 67 5.53 0.34 -8.06
N ALA A 68 5.19 0.16 -6.77
CA ALA A 68 3.94 -0.49 -6.37
C ALA A 68 2.69 0.27 -6.88
N ALA A 69 2.67 1.61 -6.77
CA ALA A 69 1.58 2.40 -7.33
C ALA A 69 1.45 2.25 -8.85
N ARG A 70 2.57 2.16 -9.58
CA ARG A 70 2.57 1.91 -11.03
C ARG A 70 2.06 0.51 -11.36
N GLU A 71 2.44 -0.51 -10.58
CA GLU A 71 1.94 -1.87 -10.76
C GLU A 71 0.42 -1.92 -10.62
N HIS A 72 -0.15 -1.28 -9.59
CA HIS A 72 -1.61 -1.19 -9.44
C HIS A 72 -2.27 -0.41 -10.58
N LYS A 73 -1.62 0.65 -11.10
CA LYS A 73 -2.09 1.37 -12.29
C LYS A 73 -2.16 0.45 -13.51
N GLU A 74 -1.13 -0.38 -13.76
CA GLU A 74 -1.14 -1.35 -14.86
C GLU A 74 -2.22 -2.43 -14.65
N ARG A 75 -2.40 -2.91 -13.41
CA ARG A 75 -3.48 -3.86 -13.08
C ARG A 75 -4.87 -3.29 -13.40
N ILE A 76 -5.14 -2.04 -13.02
CA ILE A 76 -6.39 -1.35 -13.38
C ILE A 76 -6.55 -1.27 -14.90
N ALA A 77 -5.50 -0.92 -15.65
CA ALA A 77 -5.56 -0.88 -17.10
C ALA A 77 -5.90 -2.24 -17.73
N SER A 78 -5.36 -3.35 -17.19
CA SER A 78 -5.74 -4.70 -17.62
C SER A 78 -7.21 -5.03 -17.31
N ILE A 79 -7.71 -4.64 -16.14
CA ILE A 79 -9.13 -4.87 -15.79
C ILE A 79 -10.05 -4.05 -16.70
N LEU A 80 -9.69 -2.80 -17.00
CA LEU A 80 -10.43 -1.96 -17.95
C LEU A 80 -10.47 -2.57 -19.35
N HIS A 81 -9.41 -3.28 -19.76
CA HIS A 81 -9.42 -4.02 -21.03
C HIS A 81 -10.47 -5.13 -21.02
N PHE A 82 -10.54 -5.96 -19.97
CA PHE A 82 -11.60 -6.98 -19.83
C PHE A 82 -13.00 -6.35 -19.75
N LEU A 83 -13.14 -5.21 -19.05
CA LEU A 83 -14.41 -4.49 -18.97
C LEU A 83 -14.88 -3.92 -20.32
N SER A 84 -14.04 -3.84 -21.35
CA SER A 84 -14.50 -3.46 -22.70
C SER A 84 -15.47 -4.48 -23.29
N GLU A 85 -15.47 -5.72 -22.82
CA GLU A 85 -16.45 -6.74 -23.23
C GLU A 85 -17.88 -6.39 -22.76
N LEU A 86 -18.00 -5.57 -21.70
CA LEU A 86 -19.28 -5.06 -21.22
C LEU A 86 -20.03 -4.25 -22.29
N ASP A 87 -19.31 -3.62 -23.22
CA ASP A 87 -19.91 -2.85 -24.33
C ASP A 87 -20.70 -3.73 -25.31
N ALA A 88 -20.38 -5.03 -25.36
CA ALA A 88 -21.09 -6.01 -26.17
C ALA A 88 -22.25 -6.69 -25.41
N LEU A 89 -22.33 -6.51 -24.08
CA LEU A 89 -23.36 -7.11 -23.25
C LEU A 89 -24.70 -6.39 -23.48
N THR A 90 -25.78 -7.15 -23.59
CA THR A 90 -27.13 -6.60 -23.78
C THR A 90 -28.09 -7.19 -22.76
N GLU A 91 -29.28 -6.57 -22.63
CA GLU A 91 -30.34 -7.07 -21.76
C GLU A 91 -30.81 -8.50 -22.12
N ALA A 92 -30.56 -8.92 -23.37
CA ALA A 92 -30.87 -10.24 -23.88
C ALA A 92 -29.87 -11.32 -23.43
N GLU A 93 -28.81 -10.96 -22.69
CA GLU A 93 -27.87 -11.95 -22.16
C GLU A 93 -28.60 -12.96 -21.26
N SER A 94 -28.44 -14.23 -21.62
CA SER A 94 -29.09 -15.35 -20.96
C SER A 94 -28.31 -15.79 -19.72
N ASP A 95 -26.98 -15.65 -19.76
CA ASP A 95 -26.13 -16.00 -18.64
C ASP A 95 -26.05 -14.84 -17.64
N ARG A 96 -26.70 -15.02 -16.49
CA ARG A 96 -26.72 -14.01 -15.44
C ARG A 96 -25.41 -13.95 -14.63
N THR A 97 -24.57 -14.99 -14.68
CA THR A 97 -23.31 -14.97 -13.92
C THR A 97 -22.30 -13.98 -14.49
N VAL A 98 -22.38 -13.69 -15.79
CA VAL A 98 -21.53 -12.70 -16.47
C VAL A 98 -21.68 -11.30 -15.84
N PHE A 99 -22.89 -10.91 -15.41
CA PHE A 99 -23.10 -9.63 -14.72
C PHE A 99 -22.40 -9.58 -13.36
N GLU A 100 -22.40 -10.70 -12.62
CA GLU A 100 -21.69 -10.81 -11.35
C GLU A 100 -20.16 -10.77 -11.57
N GLU A 101 -19.67 -11.42 -12.63
CA GLU A 101 -18.25 -11.35 -13.01
C GLU A 101 -17.81 -9.92 -13.30
N PHE A 102 -18.60 -9.14 -14.06
CA PHE A 102 -18.33 -7.73 -14.29
C PHE A 102 -18.38 -6.90 -12.99
N ALA A 103 -19.32 -7.18 -12.08
CA ALA A 103 -19.36 -6.53 -10.78
C ALA A 103 -18.06 -6.80 -9.98
N LEU A 104 -17.55 -8.03 -10.00
CA LEU A 104 -16.29 -8.40 -9.36
C LEU A 104 -15.09 -7.68 -9.99
N LEU A 105 -15.08 -7.44 -11.31
CA LEU A 105 -14.04 -6.64 -11.96
C LEU A 105 -14.01 -5.19 -11.44
N PHE A 106 -15.18 -4.56 -11.22
CA PHE A 106 -15.23 -3.23 -10.62
C PHE A 106 -14.73 -3.22 -9.16
N VAL A 107 -15.09 -4.23 -8.37
CA VAL A 107 -14.57 -4.39 -7.00
C VAL A 107 -13.04 -4.49 -7.02
N GLU A 108 -12.47 -5.21 -7.99
CA GLU A 108 -11.04 -5.35 -8.13
C GLU A 108 -10.33 -4.05 -8.55
N ILE A 109 -10.99 -3.19 -9.35
CA ILE A 109 -10.52 -1.83 -9.61
C ILE A 109 -10.45 -1.03 -8.31
N THR A 110 -11.50 -1.05 -7.49
CA THR A 110 -11.52 -0.34 -6.20
C THR A 110 -10.38 -0.78 -5.31
N ARG A 111 -10.19 -2.10 -5.14
CA ARG A 111 -9.09 -2.66 -4.33
C ARG A 111 -7.71 -2.22 -4.87
N SER A 112 -7.53 -2.28 -6.19
CA SER A 112 -6.28 -1.87 -6.82
C SER A 112 -6.02 -0.37 -6.63
N ALA A 113 -7.06 0.46 -6.73
CA ALA A 113 -6.98 1.90 -6.52
C ALA A 113 -6.64 2.23 -5.05
N ASP A 114 -7.30 1.57 -4.09
CA ASP A 114 -7.02 1.75 -2.66
C ASP A 114 -5.59 1.34 -2.29
N ALA A 115 -5.08 0.27 -2.89
CA ALA A 115 -3.70 -0.15 -2.73
C ALA A 115 -2.71 0.87 -3.32
N ALA A 116 -2.99 1.42 -4.51
CA ALA A 116 -2.18 2.48 -5.11
C ALA A 116 -2.17 3.75 -4.23
N VAL A 117 -3.34 4.16 -3.73
CA VAL A 117 -3.50 5.30 -2.81
C VAL A 117 -2.70 5.07 -1.55
N SER A 118 -2.80 3.88 -0.95
CA SER A 118 -2.07 3.50 0.26
C SER A 118 -0.56 3.53 0.04
N ALA A 119 -0.07 3.07 -1.12
CA ALA A 119 1.34 3.14 -1.47
C ALA A 119 1.86 4.59 -1.58
N LEU A 120 1.02 5.52 -2.03
CA LEU A 120 1.40 6.92 -2.26
C LEU A 120 1.23 7.83 -1.04
N ARG A 121 0.20 7.64 -0.21
CA ARG A 121 -0.14 8.53 0.94
C ARG A 121 0.94 8.61 2.03
N VAL A 122 1.87 7.67 2.01
CA VAL A 122 2.94 7.56 2.99
C VAL A 122 4.27 8.18 2.52
N LEU A 123 4.34 8.68 1.28
CA LEU A 123 5.48 9.45 0.74
C LEU A 123 5.55 10.84 1.37
#